data_AF-A0A820FWQ6-F1
#
_entry.id   AF-A0A820FWQ6-F1
#
_cell.length_a   1.000
_cell.length_b   1.000
_cell.length_c   1.000
_cell.angle_alpha   90.00
_cell.angle_beta   90.00
_cell.angle_gamma   90.00
#
_symmetry.space_group_name_H-M   'P 1'
#
loop_
_entity.id
_entity.type
_entity.pdbx_description
1 polymer ?
#
loop_
_entity_poly.entity_id
_entity_poly.type
_entity_poly.pdbx_seq_one_letter_code
_entity_poly.pdbx_strand_id
1 'polypeptide(L)'
;FQKCYSGLSFYPQEFYNGFLKTNLSCGHNRQIRSKELINKKSKFNVIDMFNILRDHQYSRSKLSDGLTDINICMHASFGPIRFSQTTGSLVSVIPTVKNQIPTHYATCTSLPCLSIFKPIWLDSTIKPPTFISSLDKNKNISNASLTYSSNNIWWKSEIITRNVMKYYQKLIKQIEIERNLLENNFVSKSKQLSQNERNQFTIASFNKVDQLTAEWLSRANSLSFEMKSELSLCQELTWEKWRISAKIPNELLIYSKVEYFKKLPLLISLLLILILFWIFFFKQIDQQYFIICLSFIICLFIIQIFMNKTTNTKIDLPLLNFNEQD
;
A
#
# COMPACT_ATOMS: atom_id res chain seq x y z
N PHE A 1 32.76 9.89 13.57
CA PHE A 1 34.07 9.23 13.71
C PHE A 1 34.81 9.66 14.98
N GLN A 2 35.11 10.93 15.22
CA GLN A 2 35.81 11.38 16.44
C GLN A 2 35.08 11.01 17.76
N LYS A 3 33.74 11.08 17.81
CA LYS A 3 32.95 10.61 18.96
C LYS A 3 33.06 9.10 19.23
N CYS A 4 33.25 8.26 18.20
CA CYS A 4 33.33 6.81 18.35
C CYS A 4 34.58 6.35 19.13
N TYR A 5 35.62 7.18 19.19
CA TYR A 5 36.89 6.87 19.87
C TYR A 5 37.13 7.71 21.13
N SER A 6 36.11 8.47 21.58
CA SER A 6 36.24 9.44 22.68
C SER A 6 36.02 8.86 24.08
N GLY A 7 35.78 7.55 24.20
CA GLY A 7 35.44 6.90 25.49
C GLY A 7 34.03 7.24 26.02
N LEU A 8 33.29 8.14 25.36
CA LEU A 8 31.89 8.43 25.64
C LEU A 8 30.97 7.37 25.01
N SER A 9 29.84 7.09 25.66
CA SER A 9 28.80 6.23 25.10
C SER A 9 28.35 6.74 23.73
N PHE A 10 28.58 5.94 22.70
CA PHE A 10 28.17 6.24 21.33
C PHE A 10 26.85 5.53 21.03
N TYR A 11 25.79 6.29 20.75
CA TYR A 11 24.52 5.80 20.25
C TYR A 11 24.44 6.10 18.75
N PRO A 12 24.68 5.12 17.85
CA PRO A 12 24.65 5.33 16.40
C PRO A 12 23.34 5.97 15.94
N GLN A 13 22.23 5.65 16.60
CA GLN A 13 20.90 6.16 16.28
C GLN A 13 20.83 7.68 16.42
N GLU A 14 21.51 8.28 17.41
CA GLU A 14 21.51 9.73 17.64
C GLU A 14 22.35 10.47 16.60
N PHE A 15 23.39 9.82 16.07
CA PHE A 15 24.31 10.42 15.10
C PHE A 15 23.74 10.43 13.67
N TYR A 16 22.93 9.42 13.32
CA TYR A 16 22.32 9.28 11.99
C TYR A 16 20.83 9.69 11.97
N ASN A 17 20.33 10.33 13.04
CA ASN A 17 18.93 10.73 13.12
C ASN A 17 18.64 11.98 12.27
N GLY A 18 17.99 11.82 11.12
CA GLY A 18 17.42 12.95 10.40
C GLY A 18 16.11 13.39 11.06
N PHE A 19 16.11 14.52 11.78
CA PHE A 19 14.97 15.04 12.55
C PHE A 19 13.62 14.95 11.80
N LEU A 20 13.57 15.44 10.56
CA LEU A 20 12.34 15.42 9.74
C LEU A 20 11.91 14.00 9.32
N LYS A 21 12.86 13.19 8.84
CA LYS A 21 12.56 11.84 8.32
C LYS A 21 12.10 10.90 9.44
N THR A 22 12.70 11.00 10.62
CA THR A 22 12.38 10.13 11.75
C THR A 22 11.05 10.51 12.40
N ASN A 23 10.76 11.81 12.50
CA ASN A 23 9.52 12.29 13.11
C ASN A 23 8.31 12.09 12.18
N LEU A 24 8.44 12.35 10.87
CA LEU A 24 7.33 12.21 9.93
C LEU A 24 7.04 10.76 9.49
N SER A 25 8.01 9.85 9.59
CA SER A 25 7.81 8.43 9.24
C SER A 25 7.13 7.61 10.35
N CYS A 26 6.93 8.21 11.53
CA CYS A 26 6.37 7.59 12.73
C CYS A 26 6.98 6.20 13.05
N GLY A 27 8.27 6.02 12.72
CA GLY A 27 8.99 4.77 12.97
C GLY A 27 9.03 4.41 14.45
N HIS A 28 9.16 5.42 15.33
CA HIS A 28 9.14 5.27 16.77
C HIS A 28 7.80 4.69 17.28
N ASN A 29 6.67 5.23 16.83
CA ASN A 29 5.34 4.74 17.21
C ASN A 29 5.13 3.28 16.80
N ARG A 30 5.55 2.92 15.58
CA ARG A 30 5.48 1.52 15.10
C ARG A 30 6.40 0.59 15.88
N GLN A 31 7.56 1.08 16.33
CA GLN A 31 8.47 0.31 17.19
C GLN A 31 7.89 0.09 18.58
N ILE A 32 7.30 1.11 19.21
CA ILE A 32 6.62 0.96 20.50
C ILE A 32 5.49 -0.06 20.36
N ARG A 33 4.63 0.12 19.36
CA ARG A 33 3.49 -0.78 19.14
C ARG A 33 3.91 -2.22 18.89
N SER A 34 4.94 -2.46 18.07
CA SER A 34 5.40 -3.82 17.80
C SER A 34 5.98 -4.47 19.06
N LYS A 35 6.75 -3.74 19.88
CA LYS A 35 7.25 -4.22 21.18
C LYS A 35 6.12 -4.57 22.14
N GLU A 36 5.10 -3.71 22.25
CA GLU A 36 3.93 -3.99 23.08
C GLU A 36 3.22 -5.29 22.67
N LEU A 37 3.01 -5.50 21.36
CA LEU A 37 2.36 -6.70 20.84
C LEU A 37 3.19 -7.96 21.08
N ILE A 38 4.52 -7.87 20.95
CA ILE A 38 5.44 -8.98 21.23
C ILE A 38 5.42 -9.31 22.73
N ASN A 39 5.55 -8.30 23.60
CA ASN A 39 5.64 -8.49 25.04
C ASN A 39 4.32 -9.00 25.68
N LYS A 40 3.18 -8.84 25.01
CA LYS A 40 1.89 -9.41 25.43
C LYS A 40 1.79 -10.93 25.26
N LYS A 41 2.77 -11.57 24.60
CA LYS A 41 2.72 -12.99 24.27
C LYS A 41 3.78 -13.77 25.06
N SER A 42 3.35 -14.71 25.88
CA SER A 42 4.24 -15.63 26.59
C SER A 42 4.87 -16.68 25.67
N LYS A 43 4.16 -17.07 24.62
CA LYS A 43 4.66 -17.92 23.53
C LYS A 43 4.38 -17.21 22.21
N PHE A 44 5.40 -17.14 21.37
CA PHE A 44 5.38 -16.43 20.11
C PHE A 44 5.47 -17.41 18.95
N ASN A 45 4.54 -17.34 18.01
CA ASN A 45 4.55 -18.17 16.80
C ASN A 45 4.48 -17.31 15.53
N VAL A 46 4.57 -17.98 14.36
CA VAL A 46 4.58 -17.31 13.06
C VAL A 46 3.29 -16.51 12.78
N ILE A 47 2.13 -17.00 13.23
CA ILE A 47 0.84 -16.31 13.07
C ILE A 47 0.81 -15.02 13.92
N ASP A 48 1.43 -15.02 15.10
CA ASP A 48 1.57 -13.79 15.88
C ASP A 48 2.35 -12.72 15.11
N MET A 49 3.41 -13.10 14.39
CA MET A 49 4.16 -12.16 13.53
C MET A 49 3.31 -11.67 12.36
N PHE A 50 2.53 -12.55 11.71
CA PHE A 50 1.61 -12.13 10.65
C PHE A 50 0.63 -11.07 11.16
N ASN A 51 0.07 -11.28 12.36
CA ASN A 51 -0.87 -10.34 12.97
C ASN A 51 -0.22 -9.01 13.36
N ILE A 52 1.02 -9.01 13.84
CA ILE A 52 1.76 -7.78 14.13
C ILE A 52 1.95 -6.95 12.85
N LEU A 53 2.36 -7.59 11.75
CA LEU A 53 2.55 -6.90 10.46
C LEU A 53 1.25 -6.32 9.89
N ARG A 54 0.10 -6.80 10.39
CA ARG A 54 -1.25 -6.34 10.02
C ARG A 54 -1.83 -5.28 10.95
N ASP A 55 -1.16 -4.94 12.04
CA ASP A 55 -1.79 -4.16 13.11
C ASP A 55 -2.13 -2.72 12.67
N HIS A 56 -3.35 -2.30 13.02
CA HIS A 56 -3.93 -0.96 12.82
C HIS A 56 -4.25 -0.24 14.14
N GLN A 57 -3.62 -0.66 15.25
CA GLN A 57 -3.80 -0.15 16.62
C GLN A 57 -5.21 -0.24 17.22
N TYR A 58 -6.18 0.55 16.72
CA TYR A 58 -7.43 0.88 17.42
C TYR A 58 -8.71 0.36 16.75
N SER A 59 -8.70 0.07 15.44
CA SER A 59 -9.87 -0.47 14.76
C SER A 59 -9.48 -1.45 13.66
N ARG A 60 -10.09 -2.65 13.69
CA ARG A 60 -10.02 -3.63 12.59
C ARG A 60 -11.05 -3.33 11.49
N SER A 61 -12.08 -2.55 11.80
CA SER A 61 -13.13 -2.23 10.82
C SER A 61 -12.79 -1.01 9.99
N LYS A 62 -11.82 -0.18 10.38
CA LYS A 62 -11.43 1.02 9.63
C LYS A 62 -9.96 1.01 9.26
N LEU A 63 -9.69 1.31 8.00
CA LEU A 63 -8.33 1.47 7.45
C LEU A 63 -7.56 2.66 8.06
N SER A 64 -8.29 3.63 8.64
CA SER A 64 -7.77 4.73 9.45
C SER A 64 -8.89 5.54 10.08
N ASP A 65 -8.63 6.14 11.23
CA ASP A 65 -9.50 7.12 11.88
C ASP A 65 -9.01 8.58 11.65
N GLY A 66 -7.89 8.80 10.95
CA GLY A 66 -7.39 10.16 10.67
C GLY A 66 -6.23 10.28 9.66
N LEU A 67 -5.81 11.54 9.45
CA LEU A 67 -4.70 11.92 8.55
C LEU A 67 -3.32 11.55 9.08
N THR A 68 -3.18 11.38 10.40
CA THR A 68 -1.91 11.14 11.11
C THR A 68 -1.75 9.69 11.59
N ASP A 69 -2.74 8.83 11.34
CA ASP A 69 -2.72 7.43 11.79
C ASP A 69 -1.73 6.62 10.95
N ILE A 70 -0.51 6.50 11.46
CA ILE A 70 0.56 5.69 10.86
C ILE A 70 0.72 4.40 11.68
N ASN A 71 0.13 3.34 11.13
CA ASN A 71 0.08 2.00 11.71
C ASN A 71 1.21 1.10 11.21
N ILE A 72 1.38 -0.08 11.80
CA ILE A 72 2.37 -1.07 11.33
C ILE A 72 2.04 -1.48 9.90
N CYS A 73 0.77 -1.85 9.65
CA CYS A 73 0.25 -1.97 8.30
C CYS A 73 -0.07 -0.59 7.73
N MET A 74 0.83 -0.04 6.93
CA MET A 74 0.70 1.31 6.39
C MET A 74 -0.22 1.32 5.16
N HIS A 75 -1.29 2.10 5.26
CA HIS A 75 -2.15 2.44 4.13
C HIS A 75 -1.91 3.89 3.74
N ALA A 76 -1.55 4.11 2.48
CA ALA A 76 -1.35 5.43 1.95
C ALA A 76 -2.67 6.21 1.87
N SER A 77 -2.55 7.49 2.18
CA SER A 77 -3.60 8.50 2.13
C SER A 77 -2.94 9.85 1.81
N PHE A 78 -3.67 10.93 2.01
CA PHE A 78 -3.24 12.27 1.64
C PHE A 78 -1.95 12.71 2.36
N GLY A 79 -1.03 13.31 1.59
CA GLY A 79 0.29 13.76 2.01
C GLY A 79 0.30 15.19 2.58
N PRO A 80 1.40 15.65 3.21
CA PRO A 80 2.75 15.06 3.20
C PRO A 80 3.04 14.07 4.33
N ILE A 81 2.04 13.70 5.14
CA ILE A 81 2.26 12.86 6.33
C ILE A 81 2.02 11.37 6.03
N ARG A 82 0.96 11.03 5.29
CA ARG A 82 0.52 9.63 5.09
C ARG A 82 0.75 9.08 3.68
N PHE A 83 1.88 9.41 3.04
CA PHE A 83 2.17 9.00 1.66
C PHE A 83 2.80 7.60 1.51
N SER A 84 3.09 6.91 2.62
CA SER A 84 3.76 5.61 2.60
C SER A 84 2.76 4.45 2.64
N GLN A 85 3.11 3.36 1.95
CA GLN A 85 2.29 2.16 1.77
C GLN A 85 3.14 0.93 2.08
N THR A 86 2.58 -0.06 2.79
CA THR A 86 3.23 -1.37 2.90
C THR A 86 3.11 -2.09 1.55
N THR A 87 4.22 -2.30 0.84
CA THR A 87 4.26 -2.89 -0.51
C THR A 87 4.53 -4.40 -0.53
N GLY A 88 4.91 -4.95 0.62
CA GLY A 88 5.22 -6.36 0.82
C GLY A 88 5.52 -6.65 2.28
N SER A 89 5.43 -7.91 2.68
CA SER A 89 5.75 -8.36 4.03
C SER A 89 6.37 -9.75 3.98
N LEU A 90 7.34 -9.99 4.87
CA LEU A 90 8.12 -11.21 4.95
C LEU A 90 8.29 -11.61 6.43
N VAL A 91 8.06 -12.89 6.72
CA VAL A 91 8.42 -13.51 8.00
C VAL A 91 9.26 -14.74 7.71
N SER A 92 10.45 -14.81 8.29
CA SER A 92 11.36 -15.94 8.11
C SER A 92 11.43 -16.75 9.40
N VAL A 93 11.16 -18.05 9.30
CA VAL A 93 11.34 -19.00 10.39
C VAL A 93 12.67 -19.70 10.17
N ILE A 94 13.65 -19.39 11.02
CA ILE A 94 14.99 -19.96 10.96
C ILE A 94 15.02 -21.19 11.88
N PRO A 95 15.33 -22.40 11.36
CA PRO A 95 15.44 -23.60 12.18
C PRO A 95 16.65 -23.51 13.10
N THR A 96 16.52 -24.05 14.31
CA THR A 96 17.66 -24.23 15.23
C THR A 96 18.46 -25.50 14.93
N VAL A 97 17.88 -26.43 14.17
CA VAL A 97 18.51 -27.68 13.77
C VAL A 97 19.42 -27.44 12.57
N LYS A 98 20.68 -27.88 12.69
CA LYS A 98 21.68 -27.79 11.62
C LYS A 98 21.18 -28.52 10.36
N ASN A 99 21.48 -27.94 9.19
CA ASN A 99 21.09 -28.46 7.86
C ASN A 99 19.58 -28.46 7.54
N GLN A 100 18.74 -27.85 8.38
CA GLN A 100 17.39 -27.47 7.96
C GLN A 100 17.41 -26.06 7.37
N ILE A 101 16.71 -25.85 6.25
CA ILE A 101 16.63 -24.54 5.63
C ILE A 101 15.46 -23.70 6.19
N PRO A 102 15.57 -22.37 6.18
CA PRO A 102 14.47 -21.49 6.55
C PRO A 102 13.21 -21.67 5.73
N THR A 103 12.07 -21.47 6.39
CA THR A 103 10.79 -21.23 5.70
C THR A 103 10.50 -19.74 5.68
N HIS A 104 10.32 -19.19 4.48
CA HIS A 104 10.00 -17.78 4.28
C HIS A 104 8.53 -17.64 3.93
N TYR A 105 7.79 -16.89 4.74
CA TYR A 105 6.41 -16.56 4.45
C TYR A 105 6.34 -15.15 3.89
N ALA A 106 5.94 -15.00 2.64
CA ALA A 106 5.89 -13.71 1.97
C ALA A 106 4.48 -13.40 1.45
N THR A 107 4.04 -12.14 1.60
CA THR A 107 2.81 -11.69 0.92
C THR A 107 3.03 -11.54 -0.57
N CYS A 108 4.24 -11.13 -0.98
CA CYS A 108 4.60 -10.80 -2.37
C CYS A 108 3.75 -9.67 -3.00
N THR A 109 2.93 -9.00 -2.20
CA THR A 109 1.88 -8.06 -2.59
C THR A 109 1.70 -7.01 -1.49
N SER A 110 1.13 -5.87 -1.84
CA SER A 110 0.85 -4.77 -0.91
C SER A 110 -0.08 -5.18 0.23
N LEU A 111 0.01 -4.45 1.36
CA LEU A 111 -0.96 -4.49 2.47
C LEU A 111 -1.19 -5.91 3.04
N PRO A 112 -0.41 -6.36 4.04
CA PRO A 112 -0.56 -7.69 4.63
C PRO A 112 -1.95 -7.95 5.22
N CYS A 113 -2.72 -6.91 5.55
CA CYS A 113 -4.10 -7.04 6.04
C CYS A 113 -5.10 -7.48 4.95
N LEU A 114 -4.77 -7.28 3.67
CA LEU A 114 -5.57 -7.72 2.52
C LEU A 114 -4.77 -8.68 1.62
N SER A 115 -3.71 -9.25 2.18
CA SER A 115 -2.82 -10.19 1.49
C SER A 115 -2.58 -11.43 2.34
N ILE A 116 -2.14 -12.49 1.66
CA ILE A 116 -1.95 -13.81 2.25
C ILE A 116 -0.48 -14.18 2.23
N PHE A 117 0.07 -14.58 3.37
CA PHE A 117 1.43 -15.07 3.51
C PHE A 117 1.55 -16.46 2.88
N LYS A 118 2.37 -16.57 1.83
CA LYS A 118 2.64 -17.82 1.11
C LYS A 118 4.00 -18.37 1.53
N PRO A 119 4.14 -19.68 1.78
CA PRO A 119 5.42 -20.27 2.15
C PRO A 119 6.32 -20.42 0.91
N ILE A 120 7.59 -20.09 1.07
CA ILE A 120 8.64 -20.07 0.05
C ILE A 120 9.93 -20.61 0.69
N TRP A 121 10.70 -21.35 -0.09
CA TRP A 121 12.01 -21.85 0.31
C TRP A 121 13.07 -21.49 -0.71
N LEU A 122 14.32 -21.33 -0.28
CA LEU A 122 15.42 -20.96 -1.18
C LEU A 122 15.96 -22.14 -2.01
N ASP A 123 15.67 -23.38 -1.60
CA ASP A 123 15.92 -24.59 -2.39
C ASP A 123 14.83 -24.84 -3.45
N SER A 124 13.83 -23.96 -3.52
CA SER A 124 12.78 -24.01 -4.51
C SER A 124 13.33 -23.70 -5.90
N THR A 125 13.07 -24.59 -6.86
CA THR A 125 13.43 -24.39 -8.28
C THR A 125 12.42 -23.50 -9.00
N ILE A 126 11.31 -23.16 -8.33
CA ILE A 126 10.32 -22.23 -8.85
C ILE A 126 10.94 -20.85 -8.95
N LYS A 127 11.07 -20.39 -10.20
CA LYS A 127 11.23 -18.97 -10.46
C LYS A 127 10.02 -18.29 -9.83
N PRO A 128 10.20 -17.31 -8.92
CA PRO A 128 9.10 -16.64 -8.26
C PRO A 128 8.02 -16.28 -9.31
N PRO A 129 6.71 -16.52 -9.03
CA PRO A 129 5.65 -16.28 -10.00
C PRO A 129 5.86 -14.92 -10.58
N THR A 130 5.91 -14.89 -11.90
CA THR A 130 6.82 -14.04 -12.65
C THR A 130 6.58 -12.56 -12.34
N PHE A 131 7.23 -12.05 -11.30
CA PHE A 131 7.37 -10.61 -11.08
C PHE A 131 8.02 -9.99 -12.34
N ILE A 132 8.78 -10.83 -13.06
CA ILE A 132 9.78 -10.48 -14.07
C ILE A 132 10.07 -11.72 -14.98
N SER A 133 9.12 -12.28 -15.75
CA SER A 133 9.48 -13.28 -16.81
C SER A 133 9.53 -12.69 -18.21
N SER A 134 8.84 -11.57 -18.42
CA SER A 134 8.86 -10.85 -19.69
C SER A 134 9.98 -9.80 -19.73
N LEU A 135 11.02 -9.91 -18.88
CA LEU A 135 12.23 -9.14 -19.13
C LEU A 135 12.90 -9.73 -20.35
N ASP A 136 12.58 -9.15 -21.49
CA ASP A 136 13.55 -8.91 -22.53
C ASP A 136 14.85 -8.45 -21.86
N LYS A 137 15.90 -9.29 -21.91
CA LYS A 137 17.19 -9.02 -21.27
C LYS A 137 17.81 -7.71 -21.74
N ASN A 138 17.29 -7.14 -22.83
CA ASN A 138 17.72 -5.91 -23.46
C ASN A 138 16.95 -4.66 -23.01
N LYS A 139 15.89 -4.77 -22.19
CA LYS A 139 15.16 -3.60 -21.67
C LYS A 139 15.67 -3.19 -20.29
N ASN A 140 16.04 -1.92 -20.15
CA ASN A 140 16.42 -1.29 -18.88
C ASN A 140 15.41 -1.63 -17.78
N ILE A 141 15.89 -2.40 -16.80
CA ILE A 141 15.15 -2.98 -15.66
C ILE A 141 14.45 -1.91 -14.81
N SER A 142 14.88 -0.65 -14.89
CA SER A 142 14.40 0.46 -14.06
C SER A 142 12.92 0.83 -14.27
N ASN A 143 12.34 0.59 -15.46
CA ASN A 143 11.00 1.09 -15.79
C ASN A 143 9.90 0.02 -15.84
N ALA A 144 10.24 -1.26 -16.01
CA ALA A 144 9.25 -2.33 -16.20
C ALA A 144 8.35 -2.58 -14.97
N SER A 145 8.81 -2.20 -13.77
CA SER A 145 8.04 -2.32 -12.52
C SER A 145 7.24 -1.06 -12.16
N LEU A 146 7.45 0.08 -12.82
CA LEU A 146 6.82 1.34 -12.44
C LEU A 146 5.43 1.55 -13.08
N THR A 147 5.15 0.81 -14.16
CA THR A 147 3.87 0.83 -14.85
C THR A 147 3.14 -0.49 -14.70
N TYR A 148 1.81 -0.41 -14.69
CA TYR A 148 0.91 -1.54 -14.62
C TYR A 148 1.23 -2.60 -15.66
N SER A 149 1.17 -3.87 -15.24
CA SER A 149 1.22 -5.04 -16.10
C SER A 149 0.27 -6.10 -15.58
N SER A 150 -0.66 -6.54 -16.42
CA SER A 150 -1.56 -7.65 -16.12
C SER A 150 -0.82 -8.98 -15.95
N ASN A 151 0.44 -9.10 -16.37
CA ASN A 151 1.23 -10.33 -16.23
C ASN A 151 2.00 -10.41 -14.90
N ASN A 152 1.98 -9.34 -14.10
CA ASN A 152 2.67 -9.28 -12.82
C ASN A 152 1.68 -9.47 -11.66
N ILE A 153 1.93 -10.46 -10.80
CA ILE A 153 1.08 -10.77 -9.65
C ILE A 153 0.93 -9.59 -8.67
N TRP A 154 1.97 -8.77 -8.50
CA TRP A 154 1.91 -7.60 -7.63
C TRP A 154 0.87 -6.61 -8.15
N TRP A 155 0.89 -6.31 -9.46
CA TRP A 155 -0.07 -5.42 -10.09
C TRP A 155 -1.49 -6.00 -10.07
N LYS A 156 -1.67 -7.29 -10.38
CA LYS A 156 -2.99 -7.96 -10.24
C LYS A 156 -3.55 -7.79 -8.82
N SER A 157 -2.71 -8.05 -7.83
CA SER A 157 -3.10 -7.97 -6.42
C SER A 157 -3.37 -6.53 -5.97
N GLU A 158 -2.63 -5.56 -6.51
CA GLU A 158 -2.85 -4.14 -6.26
C GLU A 158 -4.25 -3.69 -6.76
N ILE A 159 -4.70 -4.17 -7.93
CA ILE A 159 -6.05 -3.91 -8.44
C ILE A 159 -7.11 -4.49 -7.49
N ILE A 160 -6.97 -5.77 -7.12
CA ILE A 160 -7.91 -6.44 -6.21
C ILE A 160 -7.98 -5.68 -4.88
N THR A 161 -6.82 -5.39 -4.30
CA THR A 161 -6.72 -4.72 -2.99
C THR A 161 -7.37 -3.33 -3.04
N ARG A 162 -7.14 -2.55 -4.10
CA ARG A 162 -7.76 -1.24 -4.30
C ARG A 162 -9.28 -1.30 -4.36
N ASN A 163 -9.83 -2.31 -5.03
CA ASN A 163 -11.28 -2.49 -5.15
C ASN A 163 -11.90 -2.96 -3.83
N VAL A 164 -11.25 -3.91 -3.14
CA VAL A 164 -11.67 -4.38 -1.82
C VAL A 164 -11.64 -3.25 -0.78
N MET A 165 -10.62 -2.38 -0.81
CA MET A 165 -10.49 -1.25 0.12
C MET A 165 -11.66 -0.26 0.05
N LYS A 166 -12.38 -0.17 -1.07
CA LYS A 166 -13.57 0.67 -1.22
C LYS A 166 -14.75 0.20 -0.39
N TYR A 167 -14.76 -1.08 0.01
CA TYR A 167 -15.83 -1.70 0.79
C TYR A 167 -15.26 -2.42 2.01
N TYR A 168 -14.18 -1.88 2.57
CA TYR A 168 -13.38 -2.55 3.59
C TYR A 168 -14.20 -2.94 4.82
N GLN A 169 -15.04 -2.05 5.36
CA GLN A 169 -15.83 -2.34 6.57
C GLN A 169 -16.77 -3.52 6.34
N LYS A 170 -17.33 -3.66 5.14
CA LYS A 170 -18.22 -4.76 4.77
C LYS A 170 -17.48 -6.07 4.56
N LEU A 171 -16.30 -6.01 3.93
CA LEU A 171 -15.58 -7.21 3.48
C LEU A 171 -14.60 -7.76 4.51
N ILE A 172 -14.00 -6.91 5.35
CA ILE A 172 -12.81 -7.28 6.13
C ILE A 172 -13.04 -8.47 7.05
N LYS A 173 -14.18 -8.53 7.75
CA LYS A 173 -14.45 -9.63 8.70
C LYS A 173 -14.44 -10.99 8.00
N GLN A 174 -15.04 -11.09 6.82
CA GLN A 174 -15.07 -12.33 6.06
C GLN A 174 -13.70 -12.65 5.45
N ILE A 175 -13.03 -11.64 4.88
CA ILE A 175 -11.67 -11.76 4.36
C ILE A 175 -10.71 -12.27 5.43
N GLU A 176 -10.80 -11.77 6.67
CA GLU A 176 -9.96 -12.22 7.78
C GLU A 176 -10.17 -13.70 8.10
N ILE A 177 -11.42 -14.17 8.12
CA ILE A 177 -11.73 -15.58 8.38
C ILE A 177 -11.09 -16.47 7.31
N GLU A 178 -11.32 -16.16 6.03
CA GLU A 178 -10.83 -16.94 4.90
C GLU A 178 -9.31 -16.91 4.80
N ARG A 179 -8.70 -15.73 4.94
CA ARG A 179 -7.25 -15.54 4.99
C ARG A 179 -6.63 -16.34 6.11
N ASN A 180 -7.13 -16.19 7.34
CA ASN A 180 -6.54 -16.85 8.51
C ASN A 180 -6.67 -18.37 8.39
N LEU A 181 -7.78 -18.88 7.86
CA LEU A 181 -7.97 -20.31 7.60
C LEU A 181 -6.92 -20.85 6.61
N LEU A 182 -6.71 -20.13 5.49
CA LEU A 182 -5.75 -20.53 4.48
C LEU A 182 -4.30 -20.46 4.99
N GLU A 183 -3.95 -19.41 5.74
CA GLU A 183 -2.61 -19.26 6.33
C GLU A 183 -2.31 -20.31 7.39
N ASN A 184 -3.29 -20.65 8.23
CA ASN A 184 -3.14 -21.74 9.18
C ASN A 184 -2.90 -23.07 8.46
N ASN A 185 -3.57 -23.32 7.34
CA ASN A 185 -3.30 -24.49 6.51
C ASN A 185 -1.86 -24.49 5.96
N PHE A 186 -1.41 -23.35 5.42
CA PHE A 186 -0.05 -23.20 4.90
C PHE A 186 1.01 -23.42 5.97
N VAL A 187 0.86 -22.81 7.15
CA VAL A 187 1.78 -22.94 8.28
C VAL A 187 1.78 -24.35 8.86
N SER A 188 0.64 -25.03 8.90
CA SER A 188 0.57 -26.39 9.41
C SER A 188 1.27 -27.37 8.46
N LYS A 189 0.98 -27.27 7.15
CA LYS A 189 1.55 -28.18 6.14
C LYS A 189 3.04 -27.95 5.95
N SER A 190 3.49 -26.71 5.88
CA SER A 190 4.89 -26.35 5.63
C SER A 190 5.88 -27.01 6.61
N LYS A 191 5.46 -27.25 7.86
CA LYS A 191 6.27 -27.91 8.90
C LYS A 191 6.57 -29.39 8.62
N GLN A 192 5.78 -30.03 7.77
CA GLN A 192 5.82 -31.47 7.53
C GLN A 192 6.40 -31.82 6.15
N LEU A 193 6.71 -30.82 5.31
CA LEU A 193 7.13 -31.05 3.93
C LEU A 193 8.60 -31.46 3.83
N SER A 194 8.83 -32.51 3.04
CA SER A 194 10.13 -32.85 2.51
C SER A 194 10.58 -31.84 1.46
N GLN A 195 11.88 -31.85 1.12
CA GLN A 195 12.46 -30.96 0.10
C GLN A 195 11.74 -31.07 -1.26
N ASN A 196 11.38 -32.28 -1.67
CA ASN A 196 10.77 -32.53 -2.98
C ASN A 196 9.34 -31.97 -3.09
N GLU A 197 8.64 -31.77 -1.98
CA GLU A 197 7.24 -31.32 -1.94
C GLU A 197 7.11 -29.79 -1.89
N ARG A 198 8.14 -29.09 -1.37
CA ARG A 198 8.13 -27.63 -1.16
C ARG A 198 7.83 -26.83 -2.42
N ASN A 199 8.37 -27.29 -3.54
CA ASN A 199 8.12 -26.67 -4.83
C ASN A 199 6.63 -26.70 -5.16
N GLN A 200 6.06 -27.89 -5.33
CA GLN A 200 4.66 -28.07 -5.68
C GLN A 200 3.74 -27.35 -4.67
N PHE A 201 4.10 -27.38 -3.39
CA PHE A 201 3.34 -26.68 -2.36
C PHE A 201 3.37 -25.15 -2.49
N THR A 202 4.51 -24.57 -2.86
CA THR A 202 4.62 -23.13 -3.13
C THR A 202 3.71 -22.74 -4.29
N ILE A 203 3.79 -23.43 -5.44
CA ILE A 203 2.90 -23.18 -6.60
C ILE A 203 1.43 -23.29 -6.19
N ALA A 204 1.07 -24.38 -5.52
CA ALA A 204 -0.30 -24.61 -5.08
C ALA A 204 -0.79 -23.50 -4.15
N SER A 205 0.08 -22.97 -3.28
CA SER A 205 -0.23 -21.87 -2.37
C SER A 205 -0.54 -20.58 -3.14
N PHE A 206 0.26 -20.23 -4.16
CA PHE A 206 -0.02 -19.08 -5.02
C PHE A 206 -1.36 -19.23 -5.76
N ASN A 207 -1.60 -20.38 -6.38
CA ASN A 207 -2.87 -20.63 -7.08
C ASN A 207 -4.09 -20.53 -6.15
N LYS A 208 -3.98 -21.03 -4.90
CA LYS A 208 -5.05 -20.91 -3.91
C LYS A 208 -5.33 -19.45 -3.53
N VAL A 209 -4.28 -18.65 -3.40
CA VAL A 209 -4.42 -17.22 -3.12
C VAL A 209 -5.05 -16.49 -4.30
N ASP A 210 -4.65 -16.79 -5.54
CA ASP A 210 -5.22 -16.19 -6.73
C ASP A 210 -6.73 -16.50 -6.85
N GLN A 211 -7.13 -17.75 -6.58
CA GLN A 211 -8.55 -18.15 -6.54
C GLN A 211 -9.33 -17.36 -5.49
N LEU A 212 -8.85 -17.35 -4.24
CA LEU A 212 -9.55 -16.70 -3.13
C LEU A 212 -9.64 -15.17 -3.32
N THR A 213 -8.57 -14.54 -3.82
CA THR A 213 -8.57 -13.09 -4.05
C THR A 213 -9.44 -12.68 -5.24
N ALA A 214 -9.65 -13.55 -6.23
CA ALA A 214 -10.65 -13.32 -7.28
C ALA A 214 -12.09 -13.32 -6.71
N GLU A 215 -12.40 -14.18 -5.74
CA GLU A 215 -13.68 -14.15 -5.03
C GLU A 215 -13.88 -12.86 -4.23
N TRP A 216 -12.80 -12.32 -3.65
CA TRP A 216 -12.83 -11.02 -2.95
C TRP A 216 -13.15 -9.87 -3.90
N LEU A 217 -12.53 -9.88 -5.09
CA LEU A 217 -12.83 -8.91 -6.14
C LEU A 217 -14.28 -9.01 -6.62
N SER A 218 -14.78 -10.23 -6.83
CA SER A 218 -16.19 -10.44 -7.23
C SER A 218 -17.15 -9.84 -6.21
N ARG A 219 -16.94 -10.07 -4.91
CA ARG A 219 -17.74 -9.45 -3.84
C ARG A 219 -17.64 -7.93 -3.83
N ALA A 220 -16.45 -7.36 -4.03
CA ALA A 220 -16.30 -5.92 -4.12
C ALA A 220 -17.07 -5.34 -5.33
N ASN A 221 -17.05 -6.02 -6.47
CA ASN A 221 -17.84 -5.64 -7.64
C ASN A 221 -19.34 -5.69 -7.35
N SER A 222 -19.84 -6.74 -6.70
CA SER A 222 -21.27 -6.83 -6.30
C SER A 222 -21.68 -5.65 -5.41
N LEU A 223 -20.89 -5.35 -4.38
CA LEU A 223 -21.15 -4.22 -3.47
C LEU A 223 -21.16 -2.87 -4.19
N SER A 224 -20.47 -2.74 -5.33
CA SER A 224 -20.45 -1.49 -6.09
C SER A 224 -21.78 -1.10 -6.72
N PHE A 225 -22.69 -2.07 -6.92
CA PHE A 225 -24.05 -1.82 -7.37
C PHE A 225 -24.99 -1.42 -6.23
N GLU A 226 -24.65 -1.79 -5.00
CA GLU A 226 -25.50 -1.61 -3.81
C GLU A 226 -25.13 -0.37 -3.00
N MET A 227 -23.84 -0.01 -2.96
CA MET A 227 -23.36 1.06 -2.10
C MET A 227 -22.18 1.85 -2.69
N LYS A 228 -21.98 3.05 -2.14
CA LYS A 228 -20.85 3.91 -2.47
C LYS A 228 -19.57 3.44 -1.77
N SER A 229 -18.43 3.83 -2.35
CA SER A 229 -17.10 3.69 -1.75
C SER A 229 -17.05 4.29 -0.34
N GLU A 230 -16.39 3.57 0.56
CA GLU A 230 -16.09 3.97 1.95
C GLU A 230 -14.77 4.76 2.05
N LEU A 231 -14.03 4.91 0.95
CA LEU A 231 -12.81 5.71 0.95
C LEU A 231 -13.15 7.18 1.14
N SER A 232 -12.33 7.86 1.95
CA SER A 232 -12.39 9.31 2.03
C SER A 232 -11.98 9.95 0.71
N LEU A 233 -12.48 11.16 0.46
CA LEU A 233 -12.13 11.99 -0.68
C LEU A 233 -10.62 12.14 -0.88
N CYS A 234 -9.91 12.37 0.23
CA CYS A 234 -8.45 12.48 0.29
C CYS A 234 -7.75 11.19 -0.18
N GLN A 235 -8.29 10.03 0.18
CA GLN A 235 -7.77 8.75 -0.30
C GLN A 235 -8.06 8.59 -1.78
N GLU A 236 -9.29 8.80 -2.23
CA GLU A 236 -9.65 8.67 -3.65
C GLU A 236 -8.73 9.51 -4.56
N LEU A 237 -8.47 10.77 -4.20
CA LEU A 237 -7.54 11.64 -4.93
C LEU A 237 -6.09 11.12 -4.96
N THR A 238 -5.59 10.65 -3.82
CA THR A 238 -4.23 10.13 -3.70
C THR A 238 -4.05 8.88 -4.57
N TRP A 239 -5.02 7.98 -4.49
CA TRP A 239 -4.99 6.72 -5.21
C TRP A 239 -5.22 6.92 -6.73
N GLU A 240 -6.01 7.92 -7.13
CA GLU A 240 -6.18 8.32 -8.52
C GLU A 240 -4.89 8.90 -9.12
N LYS A 241 -4.18 9.76 -8.37
CA LYS A 241 -2.85 10.24 -8.77
C LYS A 241 -1.89 9.06 -9.01
N TRP A 242 -1.87 8.09 -8.10
CA TRP A 242 -1.01 6.90 -8.22
C TRP A 242 -1.44 6.00 -9.38
N ARG A 243 -2.74 5.87 -9.63
CA ARG A 243 -3.28 5.14 -10.80
C ARG A 243 -2.74 5.74 -12.09
N ILE A 244 -2.83 7.07 -12.25
CA ILE A 244 -2.32 7.79 -13.42
C ILE A 244 -0.81 7.58 -13.57
N SER A 245 -0.03 7.78 -12.50
CA SER A 245 1.43 7.58 -12.53
C SER A 245 1.82 6.16 -12.91
N ALA A 246 1.08 5.17 -12.42
CA ALA A 246 1.29 3.75 -12.73
C ALA A 246 0.69 3.32 -14.07
N LYS A 247 -0.02 4.19 -14.80
CA LYS A 247 -0.74 3.83 -16.04
C LYS A 247 -1.71 2.65 -15.86
N ILE A 248 -2.35 2.55 -14.68
CA ILE A 248 -3.40 1.56 -14.45
C ILE A 248 -4.65 1.95 -15.28
N PRO A 249 -5.18 1.06 -16.13
CA PRO A 249 -6.41 1.30 -16.86
C PRO A 249 -7.59 1.57 -15.92
N ASN A 250 -8.47 2.47 -16.35
CA ASN A 250 -9.60 2.96 -15.54
C ASN A 250 -10.60 1.82 -15.31
N GLU A 251 -10.94 1.07 -16.35
CA GLU A 251 -11.87 -0.07 -16.36
C GLU A 251 -11.56 -1.18 -15.34
N LEU A 252 -10.34 -1.26 -14.81
CA LEU A 252 -9.94 -2.26 -13.80
C LEU A 252 -10.31 -1.86 -12.37
N LEU A 253 -10.71 -0.61 -12.14
CA LEU A 253 -11.04 -0.09 -10.83
C LEU A 253 -12.53 0.30 -10.75
N ILE A 254 -13.17 -0.04 -9.65
CA ILE A 254 -14.57 0.35 -9.37
C ILE A 254 -14.63 1.85 -9.08
N TYR A 255 -15.19 2.67 -9.97
CA TYR A 255 -15.29 4.11 -9.69
C TYR A 255 -16.45 4.42 -8.78
N SER A 256 -16.19 5.24 -7.76
CA SER A 256 -17.27 5.96 -7.09
C SER A 256 -17.89 6.91 -8.12
N LYS A 257 -19.23 6.92 -8.27
CA LYS A 257 -19.97 7.87 -9.12
C LYS A 257 -19.88 9.31 -8.58
N VAL A 258 -18.68 9.83 -8.42
CA VAL A 258 -18.45 11.17 -7.88
C VAL A 258 -18.18 12.09 -9.07
N GLU A 259 -19.26 12.52 -9.72
CA GLU A 259 -19.24 13.60 -10.72
C GLU A 259 -18.73 14.95 -10.16
N TYR A 260 -18.57 15.05 -8.84
CA TYR A 260 -18.09 16.27 -8.16
C TYR A 260 -16.61 16.61 -8.43
N PHE A 261 -15.81 15.69 -8.96
CA PHE A 261 -14.35 15.82 -9.03
C PHE A 261 -13.80 16.80 -10.06
N LYS A 262 -14.62 17.29 -11.01
CA LYS A 262 -14.14 18.35 -11.93
C LYS A 262 -14.02 19.72 -11.28
N LYS A 263 -14.67 19.97 -10.13
CA LYS A 263 -14.80 21.33 -9.56
C LYS A 263 -14.20 21.49 -8.15
N LEU A 264 -13.84 20.42 -7.47
CA LEU A 264 -13.34 20.46 -6.09
C LEU A 264 -12.01 21.23 -5.90
N PRO A 265 -10.99 21.08 -6.77
CA PRO A 265 -9.78 21.89 -6.65
C PRO A 265 -10.07 23.39 -6.85
N LEU A 266 -11.08 23.70 -7.67
CA LEU A 266 -11.55 25.06 -7.91
C LEU A 266 -12.20 25.64 -6.65
N LEU A 267 -13.06 24.86 -5.97
CA LEU A 267 -13.71 25.23 -4.71
C LEU A 267 -12.72 25.41 -3.57
N ILE A 268 -11.70 24.56 -3.43
CA ILE A 268 -10.64 24.71 -2.42
C ILE A 268 -9.78 25.94 -2.72
N SER A 269 -9.46 26.18 -3.99
CA SER A 269 -8.76 27.40 -4.41
C SER A 269 -9.59 28.64 -4.10
N LEU A 270 -10.90 28.60 -4.36
CA LEU A 270 -11.84 29.67 -4.03
C LEU A 270 -11.91 29.91 -2.51
N LEU A 271 -11.96 28.84 -1.71
CA LEU A 271 -12.03 28.92 -0.25
C LEU A 271 -10.73 29.49 0.33
N LEU A 272 -9.57 29.09 -0.18
CA LEU A 272 -8.28 29.67 0.19
C LEU A 272 -8.24 31.16 -0.15
N ILE A 273 -8.62 31.54 -1.38
CA ILE A 273 -8.72 32.94 -1.80
C ILE A 273 -9.65 33.73 -0.85
N LEU A 274 -10.81 33.18 -0.49
CA LEU A 274 -11.75 33.82 0.44
C LEU A 274 -11.19 33.94 1.87
N ILE A 275 -10.48 32.93 2.38
CA ILE A 275 -9.81 32.98 3.69
C ILE A 275 -8.75 34.08 3.71
N LEU A 276 -7.98 34.20 2.63
CA LEU A 276 -6.95 35.23 2.50
C LEU A 276 -7.54 36.63 2.33
N PHE A 277 -8.65 36.74 1.60
CA PHE A 277 -9.42 37.97 1.49
C PHE A 277 -9.98 38.40 2.86
N TRP A 278 -10.48 37.44 3.65
CA TRP A 278 -10.93 37.68 5.02
C TRP A 278 -9.78 38.10 5.95
N ILE A 279 -8.63 37.44 5.87
CA ILE A 279 -7.41 37.81 6.61
C ILE A 279 -6.97 39.23 6.23
N PHE A 280 -7.03 39.61 4.95
CA PHE A 280 -6.64 40.93 4.46
C PHE A 280 -7.58 42.06 4.92
N PHE A 281 -8.90 41.82 4.93
CA PHE A 281 -9.88 42.85 5.28
C PHE A 281 -10.15 42.99 6.78
N PHE A 282 -10.07 41.91 7.56
CA PHE A 282 -10.47 41.91 8.97
C PHE A 282 -9.32 41.84 9.96
N LYS A 283 -8.09 41.60 9.49
CA LYS A 283 -6.89 41.63 10.31
C LYS A 283 -5.92 42.61 9.65
N GLN A 284 -5.70 43.77 10.28
CA GLN A 284 -4.63 44.72 9.90
C GLN A 284 -3.27 44.02 10.01
N ILE A 285 -2.91 43.26 8.98
CA ILE A 285 -1.63 42.58 8.86
C ILE A 285 -0.76 43.45 7.96
N ASP A 286 0.48 43.62 8.40
CA ASP A 286 1.50 44.38 7.70
C ASP A 286 1.65 43.94 6.23
N GLN A 287 1.74 44.90 5.31
CA GLN A 287 1.70 44.66 3.85
C GLN A 287 2.75 43.64 3.37
N GLN A 288 3.87 43.49 4.07
CA GLN A 288 4.91 42.52 3.74
C GLN A 288 4.43 41.06 3.84
N TYR A 289 3.64 40.70 4.86
CA TYR A 289 3.16 39.33 5.04
C TYR A 289 2.11 38.96 3.98
N PHE A 290 1.35 39.95 3.50
CA PHE A 290 0.39 39.76 2.41
C PHE A 290 1.07 39.38 1.10
N ILE A 291 2.17 40.05 0.74
CA ILE A 291 2.92 39.75 -0.50
C ILE A 291 3.53 38.34 -0.45
N ILE A 292 4.02 37.91 0.73
CA ILE A 292 4.56 36.55 0.92
C ILE A 292 3.45 35.50 0.81
N CYS A 293 2.29 35.72 1.41
CA CYS A 293 1.16 34.81 1.26
C CYS A 293 0.68 34.76 -0.20
N LEU A 294 0.48 35.93 -0.85
CA LEU A 294 0.01 36.08 -2.24
C LEU A 294 0.94 35.35 -3.23
N SER A 295 2.25 35.53 -3.07
CA SER A 295 3.24 34.84 -3.91
C SER A 295 3.21 33.32 -3.72
N PHE A 296 2.98 32.81 -2.51
CA PHE A 296 2.83 31.37 -2.26
C PHE A 296 1.60 30.78 -2.97
N ILE A 297 0.49 31.51 -3.02
CA ILE A 297 -0.74 31.07 -3.72
C ILE A 297 -0.57 31.13 -5.22
N ILE A 298 0.03 32.21 -5.75
CA ILE A 298 0.33 32.30 -7.19
C ILE A 298 1.23 31.12 -7.58
N CYS A 299 2.20 30.75 -6.74
CA CYS A 299 3.05 29.58 -6.96
C CYS A 299 2.22 28.28 -6.97
N LEU A 300 1.32 28.07 -6.01
CA LEU A 300 0.40 26.93 -6.00
C LEU A 300 -0.53 26.90 -7.23
N PHE A 301 -1.01 28.05 -7.68
CA PHE A 301 -1.89 28.19 -8.84
C PHE A 301 -1.15 27.92 -10.16
N ILE A 302 0.11 28.35 -10.28
CA ILE A 302 0.97 28.03 -11.43
C ILE A 302 1.28 26.54 -11.47
N ILE A 303 1.60 25.92 -10.32
CA ILE A 303 1.79 24.47 -10.21
C ILE A 303 0.50 23.73 -10.63
N GLN A 304 -0.67 24.21 -10.23
CA GLN A 304 -1.98 23.68 -10.62
C GLN A 304 -2.20 23.74 -12.15
N ILE A 305 -1.91 24.88 -12.78
CA ILE A 305 -2.04 25.05 -14.25
C ILE A 305 -1.12 24.07 -14.99
N PHE A 306 0.11 23.90 -14.49
CA PHE A 306 1.07 22.98 -15.09
C PHE A 306 0.62 21.51 -14.98
N MET A 307 -0.02 21.14 -13.87
CA MET A 307 -0.56 19.80 -13.64
C MET A 307 -1.81 19.49 -14.49
N ASN A 308 -2.59 20.51 -14.90
CA ASN A 308 -3.77 20.34 -15.74
C ASN A 308 -3.46 20.26 -17.25
N LYS A 309 -2.33 20.82 -17.70
CA LYS A 309 -1.97 20.81 -19.14
C LYS A 309 -1.47 19.45 -19.62
N THR A 310 -0.97 18.60 -18.73
CA THR A 310 -0.45 17.26 -19.05
C THR A 310 -1.54 16.19 -19.20
N THR A 311 -2.82 16.50 -18.96
CA THR A 311 -3.93 15.52 -18.98
C THR A 311 -4.82 15.58 -20.23
N ASN A 312 -4.54 16.47 -21.20
CA ASN A 312 -5.37 16.64 -22.41
C ASN A 312 -4.65 16.16 -23.69
N THR A 313 -4.42 14.86 -23.81
CA THR A 313 -4.26 14.21 -25.12
C THR A 313 -5.39 13.20 -25.28
N LYS A 314 -6.46 13.62 -25.97
CA LYS A 314 -7.51 12.73 -26.46
C LYS A 314 -6.92 11.85 -27.56
N ILE A 315 -7.05 10.54 -27.43
CA ILE A 315 -6.81 9.59 -28.52
C ILE A 315 -8.10 8.78 -28.63
N ASP A 316 -8.68 8.78 -29.83
CA ASP A 316 -9.92 8.08 -30.15
C ASP A 316 -9.74 6.56 -30.12
N LEU A 317 -10.75 5.90 -29.56
CA LEU A 317 -10.83 4.45 -29.31
C LEU A 317 -11.22 3.69 -30.58
N PRO A 318 -10.61 2.53 -30.87
CA PRO A 318 -11.31 1.43 -31.53
C PRO A 318 -11.83 0.44 -30.47
N LEU A 319 -13.11 0.08 -30.61
CA LEU A 319 -13.78 -1.00 -29.90
C LEU A 319 -13.03 -2.33 -30.17
N LEU A 320 -12.55 -3.00 -29.12
CA LEU A 320 -12.03 -4.37 -29.23
C LEU A 320 -13.07 -5.35 -28.72
N ASN A 321 -13.66 -6.07 -29.68
CA ASN A 321 -14.39 -7.31 -29.48
C ASN A 321 -13.44 -8.37 -28.93
N PHE A 322 -13.81 -8.99 -27.82
CA PHE A 322 -13.22 -10.25 -27.39
C PHE A 322 -13.86 -11.36 -28.21
N ASN A 323 -13.12 -11.89 -29.19
CA ASN A 323 -13.35 -13.24 -29.68
C ASN A 323 -12.22 -14.14 -29.17
N GLU A 324 -12.66 -15.26 -28.59
CA GLU A 324 -11.86 -16.44 -28.31
C GLU A 324 -11.18 -16.93 -29.59
N GLN A 325 -9.87 -17.16 -29.55
CA GLN A 325 -9.19 -18.39 -29.96
C GLN A 325 -7.66 -18.20 -29.98
N ASP A 326 -7.00 -19.31 -29.61
CA ASP A 326 -5.56 -19.66 -29.63
C ASP A 326 -4.67 -19.22 -28.44
#